data_AF-A0AAV6ZT55-F1
#
_entry.id   AF-A0AAV6ZT55-F1
#
_cell.length_a   1.000
_cell.length_b   1.000
_cell.length_c   1.000
_cell.angle_alpha   90.00
_cell.angle_beta   90.00
_cell.angle_gamma   90.00
#
_symmetry.space_group_name_H-M   'P 1'
#
loop_
_entity.id
_entity.type
_entity.pdbx_description
1 polymer ?
#
loop_
_entity_poly.entity_id
_entity_poly.type
_entity_poly.pdbx_seq_one_letter_code
_entity_poly.pdbx_strand_id
1 'polypeptide(L)'
;MNYQQVADVCTVQDLSYVSEMFSQSPQRLSFFNWYGNVRLFQFQVPDDAVLLRWLLQASRGKGDGCEDVEITVHFRYGAPPVVNPLGYSFAPNTSVPFSFTQTMRFRNTMQSNLYLNVSNPTPGDWFVAAHLPKDTEKIEIQGLTKSCTYVFQPELFVLREVDVPILQANVPMQQVLESIKNPVRYKLFVPEYTRELQIQLLQCSSNGSGCPLLVTVGSVTRPDSSAHHVNCSVGGSCVVVLQSPPWEKWLNVLVEKPQWLNSSVSFQLLYNVSVCKPGSVGSRTFLSFLNMFSTSNNSTLLRDGQQPSPTTTPLPSESPASCMRKYPVIREDLDVVSVRFHPVTTPSVPVVAQLPIVVLLDLNSEMDSGGILVVSLQFNKTGATSLNSTVVACLSPAAPVLSLDLRQNCTTAFSQGYSFNLSEETKSGTHNIPYPVTDRWYLSMQIICPDNDSIIGECRLLRRNGYLYAACSCKAGWAGWSCTDDRNALSVGQQLTATLLLTLSNLMFVPTIFVAIYHLYFVEAAVYTYTMFFST
;
A
#
# COMPACT_ATOMS: atom_id res chain seq x y z
N MET A 1 -56.72 26.56 -12.95
CA MET A 1 -57.09 25.78 -11.75
C MET A 1 -57.51 24.40 -12.25
N ASN A 2 -56.89 23.27 -11.95
CA ASN A 2 -55.81 22.95 -11.00
C ASN A 2 -54.91 21.86 -11.60
N TYR A 3 -53.60 22.08 -11.42
CA TYR A 3 -52.54 21.09 -11.39
C TYR A 3 -52.70 20.25 -10.12
N GLN A 4 -52.80 18.92 -10.21
CA GLN A 4 -52.43 17.91 -9.21
C GLN A 4 -53.26 16.64 -9.43
N GLN A 5 -52.76 15.70 -10.25
CA GLN A 5 -52.99 14.26 -10.07
C GLN A 5 -52.28 13.44 -11.17
N VAL A 6 -50.97 13.65 -11.36
CA VAL A 6 -50.10 12.65 -12.01
C VAL A 6 -48.71 12.74 -11.38
N ALA A 7 -48.60 12.32 -10.12
CA ALA A 7 -47.33 12.13 -9.44
C ALA A 7 -47.57 11.09 -8.35
N ASP A 8 -47.25 9.83 -8.63
CA ASP A 8 -46.76 8.82 -7.68
C ASP A 8 -46.76 7.43 -8.33
N VAL A 9 -45.84 7.22 -9.29
CA VAL A 9 -45.36 5.89 -9.67
C VAL A 9 -43.87 6.01 -10.06
N CYS A 10 -42.99 6.23 -9.10
CA CYS A 10 -41.53 6.11 -9.28
C CYS A 10 -40.87 5.68 -7.96
N THR A 11 -41.05 4.43 -7.54
CA THR A 11 -40.19 3.82 -6.49
C THR A 11 -39.97 2.34 -6.75
N VAL A 12 -39.20 2.03 -7.79
CA VAL A 12 -38.32 0.85 -7.81
C VAL A 12 -37.01 1.34 -8.41
N GLN A 13 -36.00 1.61 -7.58
CA GLN A 13 -34.62 1.74 -8.08
C GLN A 13 -34.18 0.33 -8.52
N ASP A 14 -34.45 0.00 -9.78
CA ASP A 14 -33.84 -1.12 -10.47
C ASP A 14 -32.33 -0.85 -10.59
N LEU A 15 -31.51 -1.88 -10.40
CA LEU A 15 -30.07 -1.80 -10.69
C LEU A 15 -29.92 -1.46 -12.18
N SER A 16 -29.51 -0.22 -12.48
CA SER A 16 -29.36 0.25 -13.84
C SER A 16 -27.93 -0.05 -14.32
N TYR A 17 -27.83 -0.98 -15.26
CA TYR A 17 -26.56 -1.33 -15.89
C TYR A 17 -26.46 -0.70 -17.27
N VAL A 18 -25.27 -0.18 -17.58
CA VAL A 18 -24.92 0.30 -18.93
C VAL A 18 -23.80 -0.57 -19.46
N SER A 19 -23.90 -0.95 -20.74
CA SER A 19 -22.88 -1.72 -21.43
C SER A 19 -22.14 -0.87 -22.46
N GLU A 20 -20.82 -0.98 -22.48
CA GLU A 20 -19.92 -0.31 -23.42
C GLU A 20 -19.02 -1.35 -24.09
N MET A 21 -18.60 -1.08 -25.33
CA MET A 21 -17.77 -2.00 -26.10
C MET A 21 -16.62 -1.24 -26.76
N PHE A 22 -15.41 -1.75 -26.56
CA PHE A 22 -14.17 -1.20 -27.08
C PHE A 22 -13.48 -2.26 -27.94
N SER A 23 -12.98 -1.87 -29.11
CA SER A 23 -12.25 -2.76 -30.01
C SER A 23 -11.01 -2.04 -30.52
N GLN A 24 -9.88 -2.72 -30.56
CA GLN A 24 -8.66 -2.21 -31.21
C GLN A 24 -8.46 -2.90 -32.57
N SER A 25 -7.82 -2.21 -33.51
CA SER A 25 -7.59 -2.74 -34.86
C SER A 25 -6.82 -4.08 -34.83
N PRO A 26 -7.13 -5.03 -35.73
CA PRO A 26 -6.38 -6.28 -35.86
C PRO A 26 -4.90 -6.00 -36.19
N GLN A 27 -3.99 -6.66 -35.47
CA GLN A 27 -2.54 -6.51 -35.68
C GLN A 27 -1.90 -7.84 -36.10
N ARG A 28 -0.95 -7.79 -37.02
CA ARG A 28 -0.15 -8.96 -37.41
C ARG A 28 0.85 -9.31 -36.29
N LEU A 29 0.83 -10.57 -35.88
CA LEU A 29 1.78 -11.11 -34.91
C LEU A 29 3.07 -11.58 -35.59
N SER A 30 4.16 -11.53 -34.83
CA SER A 30 5.48 -12.01 -35.21
C SER A 30 5.97 -13.04 -34.20
N PHE A 31 6.75 -14.03 -34.65
CA PHE A 31 7.46 -14.95 -33.76
C PHE A 31 8.36 -14.18 -32.81
N PHE A 32 8.46 -14.65 -31.56
CA PHE A 32 9.15 -13.94 -30.51
C PHE A 32 10.67 -14.19 -30.59
N ASN A 33 11.43 -13.11 -30.79
CA ASN A 33 12.87 -13.08 -30.58
C ASN A 33 13.29 -11.97 -29.60
N TRP A 34 12.57 -10.85 -29.59
CA TRP A 34 12.78 -9.71 -28.71
C TRP A 34 11.45 -9.05 -28.35
N TYR A 35 11.46 -8.17 -27.35
CA TYR A 35 10.24 -7.54 -26.84
C TYR A 35 9.46 -6.74 -27.92
N GLY A 36 10.13 -6.17 -28.93
CA GLY A 36 9.46 -5.45 -30.01
C GLY A 36 8.67 -6.33 -30.98
N ASN A 37 8.74 -7.66 -30.89
CA ASN A 37 7.83 -8.55 -31.60
C ASN A 37 6.44 -8.65 -30.93
N VAL A 38 6.33 -8.20 -29.68
CA VAL A 38 5.08 -8.20 -28.94
C VAL A 38 4.16 -7.10 -29.48
N ARG A 39 2.88 -7.43 -29.67
CA ARG A 39 1.84 -6.44 -29.97
C ARG A 39 1.15 -6.03 -28.69
N LEU A 40 1.22 -4.75 -28.37
CA LEU A 40 0.64 -4.13 -27.17
C LEU A 40 -0.65 -3.39 -27.54
N PHE A 41 -1.68 -3.55 -26.71
CA PHE A 41 -2.99 -2.91 -26.83
C PHE A 41 -3.36 -2.32 -25.47
N GLN A 42 -3.88 -1.09 -25.45
CA GLN A 42 -4.28 -0.37 -24.24
C GLN A 42 -5.78 -0.15 -24.22
N PHE A 43 -6.43 -0.48 -23.11
CA PHE A 43 -7.86 -0.28 -22.91
C PHE A 43 -8.08 0.51 -21.63
N GLN A 44 -8.80 1.62 -21.74
CA GLN A 44 -9.18 2.40 -20.57
C GLN A 44 -10.50 1.86 -20.02
N VAL A 45 -10.46 1.29 -18.81
CA VAL A 45 -11.64 0.79 -18.11
C VAL A 45 -12.29 1.94 -17.34
N PRO A 46 -13.58 2.24 -17.57
CA PRO A 46 -14.27 3.32 -16.88
C PRO A 46 -14.47 3.02 -15.38
N ASP A 47 -14.71 4.08 -14.61
CA ASP A 47 -15.13 3.97 -13.21
C ASP A 47 -16.44 3.16 -13.08
N ASP A 48 -16.70 2.63 -11.88
CA ASP A 48 -17.91 1.85 -11.56
C ASP A 48 -18.11 0.58 -12.44
N ALA A 49 -17.09 0.13 -13.18
CA ALA A 49 -17.13 -1.11 -13.95
C ALA A 49 -17.29 -2.33 -13.02
N VAL A 50 -18.30 -3.17 -13.31
CA VAL A 50 -18.63 -4.36 -12.51
C VAL A 50 -18.19 -5.67 -13.15
N LEU A 51 -18.12 -5.70 -14.48
CA LEU A 51 -17.69 -6.86 -15.25
C LEU A 51 -16.96 -6.41 -16.52
N LEU A 52 -15.76 -6.95 -16.72
CA LEU A 52 -15.08 -6.95 -18.01
C LEU A 52 -15.27 -8.31 -18.66
N ARG A 53 -15.55 -8.32 -19.96
CA ARG A 53 -15.52 -9.52 -20.79
C ARG A 53 -14.63 -9.24 -22.00
N TRP A 54 -13.49 -9.89 -22.01
CA TRP A 54 -12.57 -9.88 -23.15
C TRP A 54 -13.02 -10.91 -24.17
N LEU A 55 -13.05 -10.51 -25.44
CA LEU A 55 -13.13 -11.38 -26.59
C LEU A 55 -11.80 -11.28 -27.35
N LEU A 56 -10.99 -12.32 -27.26
CA LEU A 56 -9.72 -12.43 -27.96
C LEU A 56 -9.95 -13.21 -29.25
N GLN A 57 -9.62 -12.61 -30.38
CA GLN A 57 -9.79 -13.21 -31.69
C GLN A 57 -8.43 -13.36 -32.36
N ALA A 58 -8.14 -14.57 -32.80
CA ALA A 58 -6.94 -14.88 -33.57
C ALA A 58 -7.33 -15.53 -34.89
N SER A 59 -6.67 -15.15 -35.97
CA SER A 59 -6.84 -15.77 -37.28
C SER A 59 -5.50 -16.11 -37.90
N ARG A 60 -5.47 -17.18 -38.71
CA ARG A 60 -4.29 -17.62 -39.46
C ARG A 60 -4.55 -17.58 -40.96
N GLY A 61 -3.50 -17.28 -41.71
CA GLY A 61 -3.53 -17.20 -43.17
C GLY A 61 -3.80 -18.56 -43.82
N LYS A 62 -4.40 -18.52 -45.02
CA LYS A 62 -4.67 -19.72 -45.84
C LYS A 62 -3.42 -20.10 -46.62
N GLY A 63 -2.62 -21.02 -46.10
CA GLY A 63 -1.45 -21.55 -46.80
C GLY A 63 -1.13 -22.99 -46.39
N ASP A 64 -0.89 -23.86 -47.39
CA ASP A 64 -0.32 -25.18 -47.17
C ASP A 64 1.11 -25.00 -46.63
N GLY A 65 1.29 -25.19 -45.32
CA GLY A 65 2.52 -24.90 -44.59
C GLY A 65 2.33 -24.12 -43.28
N CYS A 66 1.12 -23.65 -42.96
CA CYS A 66 0.86 -22.99 -41.68
C CYS A 66 0.65 -23.99 -40.55
N GLU A 67 1.67 -24.13 -39.71
CA GLU A 67 1.62 -24.92 -38.49
C GLU A 67 0.60 -24.33 -37.50
N ASP A 68 -0.01 -25.19 -36.68
CA ASP A 68 -0.85 -24.73 -35.57
C ASP A 68 0.05 -24.24 -34.43
N VAL A 69 0.11 -22.91 -34.28
CA VAL A 69 0.90 -22.22 -33.26
C VAL A 69 0.05 -21.79 -32.07
N GLU A 70 0.68 -21.70 -30.90
CA GLU A 70 0.05 -21.21 -29.68
C GLU A 70 0.35 -19.72 -29.49
N ILE A 71 -0.69 -18.89 -29.45
CA ILE A 71 -0.57 -17.45 -29.16
C ILE A 71 -0.66 -17.26 -27.65
N THR A 72 0.30 -16.58 -27.06
CA THR A 72 0.28 -16.21 -25.64
C THR A 72 -0.12 -14.76 -25.49
N VAL A 73 -1.12 -14.51 -24.65
CA VAL A 73 -1.67 -13.18 -24.36
C VAL A 73 -1.43 -12.87 -22.88
N HIS A 74 -0.85 -11.72 -22.58
CA HIS A 74 -0.53 -11.25 -21.25
C HIS A 74 -1.39 -10.04 -20.90
N PHE A 75 -1.83 -9.96 -19.65
CA PHE A 75 -2.67 -8.89 -19.15
C PHE A 75 -2.06 -8.26 -17.91
N ARG A 76 -2.10 -6.93 -17.85
CA ARG A 76 -1.64 -6.18 -16.69
C ARG A 76 -2.37 -4.85 -16.55
N TYR A 77 -2.77 -4.53 -15.32
CA TYR A 77 -3.35 -3.24 -14.96
C TYR A 77 -2.26 -2.18 -14.73
N GLY A 78 -2.50 -0.97 -15.24
CA GLY A 78 -1.76 0.27 -14.98
C GLY A 78 -0.39 0.40 -15.64
N ALA A 79 0.11 -0.64 -16.32
CA ALA A 79 1.34 -0.61 -17.11
C ALA A 79 1.46 -1.81 -18.06
N PRO A 80 2.29 -1.70 -19.12
CA PRO A 80 2.60 -2.82 -20.01
C PRO A 80 3.14 -4.07 -19.27
N PRO A 81 2.77 -5.29 -19.69
CA PRO A 81 3.29 -6.51 -19.09
C PRO A 81 4.76 -6.76 -19.46
N VAL A 82 5.54 -7.29 -18.51
CA VAL A 82 6.91 -7.74 -18.76
C VAL A 82 6.87 -9.16 -19.34
N VAL A 83 7.22 -9.30 -20.61
CA VAL A 83 7.10 -10.54 -21.38
C VAL A 83 8.47 -11.18 -21.53
N ASN A 84 8.65 -12.40 -20.98
CA ASN A 84 9.90 -13.16 -21.06
C ASN A 84 9.66 -14.66 -21.31
N PRO A 85 9.12 -15.06 -22.47
CA PRO A 85 8.85 -16.45 -22.81
C PRO A 85 10.11 -17.30 -22.97
N LEU A 86 11.28 -16.67 -23.18
CA LEU A 86 12.56 -17.36 -23.40
C LEU A 86 13.34 -17.59 -22.10
N GLY A 87 12.86 -17.09 -20.96
CA GLY A 87 13.51 -17.28 -19.66
C GLY A 87 14.87 -16.59 -19.55
N TYR A 88 15.10 -15.49 -20.28
CA TYR A 88 16.34 -14.73 -20.16
C TYR A 88 16.48 -14.10 -18.77
N SER A 89 17.71 -13.97 -18.29
CA SER A 89 17.97 -13.34 -17.00
C SER A 89 17.73 -11.83 -17.07
N PHE A 90 17.11 -11.28 -16.03
CA PHE A 90 17.06 -9.84 -15.82
C PHE A 90 18.35 -9.34 -15.15
N ALA A 91 18.60 -8.04 -15.23
CA ALA A 91 19.66 -7.39 -14.47
C ALA A 91 19.51 -7.68 -12.96
N PRO A 92 20.60 -7.69 -12.17
CA PRO A 92 20.51 -7.89 -10.73
C PRO A 92 19.57 -6.86 -10.08
N ASN A 93 18.90 -7.27 -9.01
CA ASN A 93 17.90 -6.47 -8.27
C ASN A 93 16.72 -5.97 -9.12
N THR A 94 16.39 -6.68 -10.20
CA THR A 94 15.18 -6.41 -10.98
C THR A 94 14.00 -7.16 -10.38
N SER A 95 12.95 -6.41 -10.02
CA SER A 95 11.71 -6.99 -9.52
C SER A 95 10.64 -6.89 -10.59
N VAL A 96 10.26 -8.03 -11.16
CA VAL A 96 9.30 -8.11 -12.27
C VAL A 96 7.87 -8.05 -11.71
N PRO A 97 7.06 -7.04 -12.08
CA PRO A 97 5.67 -6.98 -11.68
C PRO A 97 4.87 -8.15 -12.27
N PHE A 98 3.87 -8.62 -11.53
CA PHE A 98 3.03 -9.72 -11.97
C PHE A 98 2.19 -9.34 -13.20
N SER A 99 2.05 -10.29 -14.14
CA SER A 99 1.05 -10.26 -15.22
C SER A 99 0.45 -11.67 -15.35
N PHE A 100 -0.85 -11.75 -15.60
CA PHE A 100 -1.49 -13.04 -15.84
C PHE A 100 -1.55 -13.32 -17.34
N THR A 101 -1.52 -14.61 -17.70
CA THR A 101 -1.40 -15.04 -19.07
C THR A 101 -2.53 -15.96 -19.46
N GLN A 102 -2.85 -15.95 -20.75
CA GLN A 102 -3.84 -16.80 -21.36
C GLN A 102 -3.32 -17.26 -22.71
N THR A 103 -3.50 -18.54 -23.03
CA THR A 103 -3.06 -19.08 -24.31
C THR A 103 -4.23 -19.42 -25.24
N MET A 104 -4.01 -19.23 -26.53
CA MET A 104 -4.95 -19.50 -27.60
C MET A 104 -4.31 -20.47 -28.59
N ARG A 105 -5.06 -21.51 -28.99
CA ARG A 105 -4.63 -22.52 -29.96
C ARG A 105 -5.61 -22.59 -31.13
N PHE A 106 -5.11 -22.82 -32.33
CA PHE A 106 -5.93 -23.13 -33.50
C PHE A 106 -6.30 -24.62 -33.46
N ARG A 107 -7.58 -24.95 -33.24
CA ARG A 107 -8.05 -26.34 -33.20
C ARG A 107 -8.53 -26.75 -34.60
N ASN A 108 -7.61 -27.03 -35.54
CA ASN A 108 -7.92 -27.34 -36.94
C ASN A 108 -8.81 -26.29 -37.66
N THR A 109 -8.81 -25.07 -37.14
CA THR A 109 -9.66 -23.96 -37.57
C THR A 109 -8.79 -22.79 -38.03
N MET A 110 -9.29 -21.98 -38.96
CA MET A 110 -8.59 -20.78 -39.41
C MET A 110 -8.72 -19.61 -38.42
N GLN A 111 -9.63 -19.74 -37.46
CA GLN A 111 -9.94 -18.73 -36.45
C GLN A 111 -10.04 -19.40 -35.07
N SER A 112 -9.57 -18.72 -34.04
CA SER A 112 -9.66 -19.14 -32.65
C SER A 112 -10.15 -17.95 -31.83
N ASN A 113 -11.21 -18.16 -31.07
CA ASN A 113 -11.81 -17.14 -30.21
C ASN A 113 -11.76 -17.60 -28.76
N LEU A 114 -11.46 -16.68 -27.86
CA LEU A 114 -11.39 -16.96 -26.43
C LEU A 114 -12.06 -15.85 -25.64
N TYR A 115 -12.87 -16.25 -24.65
CA TYR A 115 -13.54 -15.32 -23.75
C TYR A 115 -12.90 -15.38 -22.36
N LEU A 116 -12.66 -14.22 -21.78
CA LEU A 116 -12.17 -14.08 -20.41
C LEU A 116 -13.02 -13.05 -19.66
N ASN A 117 -13.56 -13.44 -18.50
CA ASN A 117 -14.35 -12.55 -17.66
C ASN A 117 -13.53 -12.11 -16.43
N VAL A 118 -13.59 -10.82 -16.10
CA VAL A 118 -13.02 -10.25 -14.87
C VAL A 118 -14.13 -9.50 -14.13
N SER A 119 -14.52 -9.99 -12.96
CA SER A 119 -15.52 -9.35 -12.10
C SER A 119 -14.88 -8.37 -11.12
N ASN A 120 -15.56 -7.27 -10.82
CA ASN A 120 -15.07 -6.20 -9.93
C ASN A 120 -13.68 -5.67 -10.33
N PRO A 121 -13.46 -5.29 -11.61
CA PRO A 121 -12.18 -4.80 -12.10
C PRO A 121 -11.74 -3.49 -11.44
N THR A 122 -10.44 -3.24 -11.44
CA THR A 122 -9.89 -1.92 -11.09
C THR A 122 -10.05 -0.97 -12.28
N PRO A 123 -10.61 0.24 -12.09
CA PRO A 123 -10.75 1.23 -13.16
C PRO A 123 -9.39 1.83 -13.52
N GLY A 124 -9.23 2.28 -14.76
CA GLY A 124 -7.98 2.79 -15.32
C GLY A 124 -7.45 1.95 -16.48
N ASP A 125 -6.17 2.10 -16.81
CA ASP A 125 -5.57 1.46 -17.98
C ASP A 125 -5.32 -0.03 -17.77
N TRP A 126 -5.72 -0.82 -18.77
CA TRP A 126 -5.42 -2.25 -18.88
C TRP A 126 -4.64 -2.50 -20.16
N PHE A 127 -3.48 -3.14 -20.02
CA PHE A 127 -2.60 -3.48 -21.12
C PHE A 127 -2.73 -4.96 -21.45
N VAL A 128 -2.91 -5.23 -22.75
CA VAL A 128 -2.95 -6.57 -23.33
C VAL A 128 -1.77 -6.71 -24.28
N ALA A 129 -0.96 -7.75 -24.11
CA ALA A 129 0.20 -8.00 -24.95
C ALA A 129 0.14 -9.40 -25.57
N ALA A 130 0.25 -9.52 -26.88
CA ALA A 130 0.16 -10.79 -27.59
C ALA A 130 1.42 -11.07 -28.41
N HIS A 131 1.87 -12.32 -28.41
CA HIS A 131 3.00 -12.77 -29.22
C HIS A 131 2.86 -14.25 -29.64
N LEU A 132 3.59 -14.61 -30.69
CA LEU A 132 3.79 -15.99 -31.14
C LEU A 132 4.96 -16.64 -30.36
N PRO A 133 5.14 -17.97 -30.41
CA PRO A 133 6.24 -18.64 -29.70
C PRO A 133 7.61 -18.24 -30.26
N LYS A 134 8.67 -18.80 -29.68
CA LYS A 134 10.05 -18.56 -30.12
C LYS A 134 10.17 -18.76 -31.64
N ASP A 135 10.85 -17.84 -32.30
CA ASP A 135 11.23 -18.02 -33.70
C ASP A 135 12.13 -19.26 -33.85
N THR A 136 11.80 -20.15 -34.79
CA THR A 136 12.51 -21.42 -34.96
C THR A 136 13.83 -21.27 -35.71
N GLU A 137 14.23 -20.05 -36.07
CA GLU A 137 15.49 -19.73 -36.78
C GLU A 137 15.67 -20.54 -38.07
N LYS A 138 14.60 -21.10 -38.64
CA LYS A 138 14.65 -21.78 -39.93
C LYS A 138 15.04 -20.75 -40.98
N ILE A 139 16.18 -20.94 -41.64
CA ILE A 139 16.65 -20.11 -42.75
C ILE A 139 15.67 -20.33 -43.91
N GLU A 140 14.69 -19.45 -44.01
CA GLU A 140 13.76 -19.41 -45.12
C GLU A 140 14.36 -18.56 -46.26
N ILE A 141 14.54 -19.16 -47.43
CA ILE A 141 15.02 -18.46 -48.63
C ILE A 141 13.97 -17.41 -49.02
N GLN A 142 14.33 -16.12 -48.99
CA GLN A 142 13.47 -15.02 -49.44
C GLN A 142 12.92 -15.32 -50.84
N GLY A 143 11.59 -15.43 -50.95
CA GLY A 143 10.90 -15.64 -52.23
C GLY A 143 10.44 -17.07 -52.52
N LEU A 144 10.75 -18.07 -51.67
CA LEU A 144 10.26 -19.46 -51.85
C LEU A 144 9.39 -20.00 -50.69
N THR A 145 9.37 -19.38 -49.52
CA THR A 145 8.50 -19.80 -48.41
C THR A 145 7.25 -18.92 -48.29
N LYS A 146 6.08 -19.54 -48.18
CA LYS A 146 4.84 -18.83 -47.85
C LYS A 146 4.85 -18.50 -46.36
N SER A 147 5.27 -17.28 -45.99
CA SER A 147 5.20 -16.83 -44.60
C SER A 147 3.74 -16.83 -44.11
N CYS A 148 3.45 -17.65 -43.10
CA CYS A 148 2.12 -17.70 -42.51
C CYS A 148 1.83 -16.41 -41.75
N THR A 149 0.67 -15.82 -42.03
CA THR A 149 0.24 -14.57 -41.41
C THR A 149 -0.70 -14.92 -40.27
N TYR A 150 -0.35 -14.52 -39.05
CA TYR A 150 -1.21 -14.62 -37.88
C TYR A 150 -1.64 -13.22 -37.49
N VAL A 151 -2.94 -13.03 -37.26
CA VAL A 151 -3.53 -11.75 -36.90
C VAL A 151 -4.27 -11.91 -35.59
N PHE A 152 -4.10 -10.96 -34.68
CA PHE A 152 -4.74 -10.93 -33.38
C PHE A 152 -5.53 -9.62 -33.21
N GLN A 153 -6.74 -9.74 -32.67
CA GLN A 153 -7.63 -8.64 -32.37
C GLN A 153 -8.26 -8.85 -30.99
N PRO A 154 -8.00 -7.97 -30.02
CA PRO A 154 -8.71 -7.96 -28.75
C PRO A 154 -9.91 -7.01 -28.79
N GLU A 155 -11.03 -7.47 -28.25
CA GLU A 155 -12.21 -6.67 -27.95
C GLU A 155 -12.55 -6.74 -26.46
N LEU A 156 -13.07 -5.65 -25.92
CA LEU A 156 -13.45 -5.50 -24.53
C LEU A 156 -14.91 -5.07 -24.44
N PHE A 157 -15.71 -5.89 -23.78
CA PHE A 157 -17.04 -5.51 -23.31
C PHE A 157 -16.98 -5.12 -21.84
N VAL A 158 -17.55 -3.98 -21.50
CA VAL A 158 -17.61 -3.46 -20.13
C VAL A 158 -19.08 -3.35 -19.71
N LEU A 159 -19.40 -3.91 -18.56
CA LEU A 159 -20.66 -3.64 -17.86
C LEU A 159 -20.37 -2.72 -16.68
N ARG A 160 -21.10 -1.62 -16.59
CA ARG A 160 -20.99 -0.59 -15.55
C ARG A 160 -22.30 -0.44 -14.81
N GLU A 161 -22.22 -0.28 -13.50
CA GLU A 161 -23.39 0.04 -12.67
C GLU A 161 -23.54 1.57 -12.57
N VAL A 162 -24.76 2.05 -12.77
CA VAL A 162 -25.09 3.47 -12.68
C VAL A 162 -25.63 3.76 -11.28
N ASP A 163 -25.40 4.98 -10.79
CA ASP A 163 -25.86 5.45 -9.49
C ASP A 163 -25.35 4.66 -8.27
N VAL A 164 -24.09 4.18 -8.33
CA VAL A 164 -23.44 3.53 -7.19
C VAL A 164 -23.41 4.48 -5.97
N PRO A 165 -23.99 4.08 -4.82
CA PRO A 165 -24.07 4.93 -3.63
C PRO A 165 -22.69 5.24 -3.05
N ILE A 166 -22.50 6.51 -2.66
CA ILE A 166 -21.26 7.02 -2.05
C ILE A 166 -21.39 7.00 -0.53
N LEU A 167 -20.45 6.37 0.16
CA LEU A 167 -20.36 6.43 1.61
C LEU A 167 -19.72 7.76 2.03
N GLN A 168 -20.19 8.33 3.14
CA GLN A 168 -19.59 9.50 3.78
C GLN A 168 -18.81 9.12 5.04
N ALA A 169 -17.65 9.74 5.24
CA ALA A 169 -16.76 9.42 6.36
C ALA A 169 -17.44 9.75 7.70
N ASN A 170 -17.37 8.80 8.63
CA ASN A 170 -17.94 8.88 9.98
C ASN A 170 -19.47 9.06 10.03
N VAL A 171 -20.19 8.81 8.94
CA VAL A 171 -21.66 8.87 8.89
C VAL A 171 -22.20 7.46 8.62
N PRO A 172 -22.96 6.85 9.54
CA PRO A 172 -23.53 5.53 9.33
C PRO A 172 -24.65 5.59 8.27
N MET A 173 -24.55 4.75 7.25
CA MET A 173 -25.56 4.62 6.20
C MET A 173 -26.41 3.37 6.45
N GLN A 174 -27.70 3.55 6.72
CA GLN A 174 -28.62 2.42 6.92
C GLN A 174 -29.04 1.80 5.59
N GLN A 175 -28.96 0.48 5.51
CA GLN A 175 -29.21 -0.29 4.29
C GLN A 175 -29.97 -1.58 4.59
N VAL A 176 -30.76 -2.02 3.62
CA VAL A 176 -31.50 -3.28 3.66
C VAL A 176 -31.16 -4.07 2.40
N LEU A 177 -30.47 -5.19 2.58
CA LEU A 177 -30.10 -6.09 1.50
C LEU A 177 -31.23 -7.06 1.23
N GLU A 178 -31.99 -6.78 0.17
CA GLU A 178 -33.07 -7.63 -0.33
C GLU A 178 -32.54 -8.77 -1.21
N SER A 179 -33.39 -9.77 -1.49
CA SER A 179 -32.99 -10.92 -2.29
C SER A 179 -32.70 -10.61 -3.76
N ILE A 180 -33.34 -9.59 -4.32
CA ILE A 180 -33.19 -9.21 -5.73
C ILE A 180 -31.98 -8.29 -5.93
N LYS A 181 -31.59 -7.52 -4.91
CA LYS A 181 -30.50 -6.54 -4.96
C LYS A 181 -29.21 -7.11 -4.36
N ASN A 182 -28.84 -8.36 -4.70
CA ASN A 182 -27.63 -8.99 -4.17
C ASN A 182 -26.64 -9.32 -5.30
N PRO A 183 -25.38 -8.87 -5.24
CA PRO A 183 -24.75 -8.06 -4.18
C PRO A 183 -25.01 -6.55 -4.34
N VAL A 184 -24.82 -5.76 -3.27
CA VAL A 184 -24.86 -4.28 -3.34
C VAL A 184 -23.45 -3.71 -3.31
N ARG A 185 -23.21 -2.70 -4.15
CA ARG A 185 -21.94 -1.99 -4.27
C ARG A 185 -22.05 -0.59 -3.67
N TYR A 186 -20.97 -0.17 -3.04
CA TYR A 186 -20.77 1.18 -2.55
C TYR A 186 -19.40 1.67 -2.96
N LYS A 187 -19.23 2.97 -3.05
CA LYS A 187 -17.91 3.60 -3.22
C LYS A 187 -17.59 4.54 -2.07
N LEU A 188 -16.33 4.57 -1.68
CA LEU A 188 -15.79 5.52 -0.71
C LEU A 188 -14.53 6.15 -1.27
N PHE A 189 -14.27 7.39 -0.87
CA PHE A 189 -13.05 8.10 -1.26
C PHE A 189 -12.03 8.05 -0.13
N VAL A 190 -10.76 7.80 -0.47
CA VAL A 190 -9.65 7.81 0.48
C VAL A 190 -8.87 9.13 0.34
N PRO A 191 -8.93 10.04 1.32
CA PRO A 191 -8.18 11.29 1.28
C PRO A 191 -6.67 11.09 1.35
N GLU A 192 -5.90 12.07 0.84
CA GLU A 192 -4.45 12.15 1.08
C GLU A 192 -4.17 12.14 2.60
N TYR A 193 -3.01 11.59 3.00
CA TYR A 193 -2.58 11.44 4.39
C TYR A 193 -3.37 10.42 5.21
N THR A 194 -4.18 9.58 4.59
CA THR A 194 -4.83 8.48 5.33
C THR A 194 -3.80 7.45 5.76
N ARG A 195 -3.71 7.18 7.07
CA ARG A 195 -2.86 6.12 7.64
C ARG A 195 -3.59 4.79 7.71
N GLU A 196 -4.82 4.82 8.20
CA GLU A 196 -5.65 3.63 8.39
C GLU A 196 -7.08 3.94 7.93
N LEU A 197 -7.70 3.02 7.21
CA LEU A 197 -9.12 3.04 6.87
C LEU A 197 -9.80 1.88 7.58
N GLN A 198 -10.89 2.17 8.29
CA GLN A 198 -11.68 1.17 9.00
C GLN A 198 -13.11 1.17 8.46
N ILE A 199 -13.64 0.02 8.08
CA ILE A 199 -15.03 -0.16 7.63
C ILE A 199 -15.71 -1.11 8.61
N GLN A 200 -16.87 -0.72 9.14
CA GLN A 200 -17.60 -1.45 10.16
C GLN A 200 -19.05 -1.69 9.72
N LEU A 201 -19.55 -2.91 9.97
CA LEU A 201 -20.98 -3.18 9.94
C LEU A 201 -21.56 -3.06 11.35
N LEU A 202 -22.51 -2.14 11.50
CA LEU A 202 -23.24 -1.88 12.73
C LEU A 202 -24.68 -2.37 12.61
N GLN A 203 -25.29 -2.69 13.75
CA GLN A 203 -26.73 -3.04 13.86
C GLN A 203 -27.19 -4.10 12.85
N CYS A 204 -26.32 -5.06 12.53
CA CYS A 204 -26.63 -6.11 11.57
C CYS A 204 -27.65 -7.08 12.17
N SER A 205 -28.81 -7.21 11.53
CA SER A 205 -29.90 -8.07 11.97
C SER A 205 -30.46 -8.87 10.80
N SER A 206 -30.60 -10.17 11.04
CA SER A 206 -31.23 -11.14 10.16
C SER A 206 -32.32 -11.88 10.95
N ASN A 207 -33.37 -12.35 10.28
CA ASN A 207 -34.46 -13.12 10.91
C ASN A 207 -33.97 -14.41 11.60
N GLY A 208 -32.74 -14.87 11.33
CA GLY A 208 -31.98 -15.81 12.15
C GLY A 208 -30.82 -15.09 12.86
N SER A 209 -30.63 -15.32 14.15
CA SER A 209 -29.61 -14.68 15.00
C SER A 209 -28.21 -14.73 14.38
N GLY A 210 -27.69 -13.59 13.91
CA GLY A 210 -26.35 -13.46 13.33
C GLY A 210 -26.26 -12.42 12.20
N CYS A 211 -25.05 -12.16 11.71
CA CYS A 211 -24.78 -11.29 10.56
C CYS A 211 -24.19 -12.08 9.38
N PRO A 212 -25.02 -12.73 8.55
CA PRO A 212 -24.56 -13.56 7.45
C PRO A 212 -24.17 -12.73 6.22
N LEU A 213 -23.26 -11.78 6.39
CA LEU A 213 -22.78 -10.90 5.32
C LEU A 213 -21.29 -11.14 5.06
N LEU A 214 -20.92 -11.10 3.79
CA LEU A 214 -19.54 -11.09 3.33
C LEU A 214 -19.25 -9.68 2.77
N VAL A 215 -18.22 -9.06 3.33
CA VAL A 215 -17.78 -7.72 2.92
C VAL A 215 -16.46 -7.86 2.15
N THR A 216 -16.44 -7.34 0.94
CA THR A 216 -15.25 -7.29 0.10
C THR A 216 -14.87 -5.84 -0.17
N VAL A 217 -13.62 -5.48 0.11
CA VAL A 217 -13.11 -4.12 -0.08
C VAL A 217 -11.96 -4.13 -1.09
N GLY A 218 -12.04 -3.23 -2.05
CA GLY A 218 -11.09 -3.10 -3.15
C GLY A 218 -11.59 -3.73 -4.45
N SER A 219 -10.71 -3.67 -5.45
CA SER A 219 -10.98 -4.15 -6.80
C SER A 219 -9.92 -5.15 -7.23
N VAL A 220 -10.25 -5.90 -8.29
CA VAL A 220 -9.42 -6.95 -8.83
C VAL A 220 -8.45 -6.35 -9.86
N THR A 221 -7.16 -6.49 -9.60
CA THR A 221 -6.07 -6.26 -10.58
C THR A 221 -5.49 -7.58 -11.11
N ARG A 222 -5.78 -8.69 -10.42
CA ARG A 222 -5.28 -10.05 -10.71
C ARG A 222 -6.38 -11.09 -10.40
N PRO A 223 -6.53 -12.16 -11.21
CA PRO A 223 -7.51 -13.22 -10.98
C PRO A 223 -7.52 -13.81 -9.55
N ASP A 224 -6.35 -13.92 -8.89
CA ASP A 224 -6.19 -14.35 -7.50
C ASP A 224 -6.03 -13.15 -6.53
N SER A 225 -7.09 -12.36 -6.41
CA SER A 225 -7.12 -10.92 -6.09
C SER A 225 -6.33 -10.38 -4.87
N SER A 226 -6.13 -9.05 -4.88
CA SER A 226 -5.70 -8.18 -3.78
C SER A 226 -6.88 -7.62 -2.96
N ALA A 227 -8.11 -8.09 -3.19
CA ALA A 227 -9.27 -7.60 -2.46
C ALA A 227 -9.31 -8.20 -1.05
N HIS A 228 -9.70 -7.38 -0.07
CA HIS A 228 -9.82 -7.82 1.32
C HIS A 228 -11.22 -8.34 1.57
N HIS A 229 -11.33 -9.60 1.99
CA HIS A 229 -12.61 -10.27 2.25
C HIS A 229 -12.76 -10.54 3.75
N VAL A 230 -13.89 -10.13 4.33
CA VAL A 230 -14.23 -10.42 5.74
C VAL A 230 -15.60 -11.06 5.80
N ASN A 231 -15.65 -12.29 6.32
CA ASN A 231 -16.89 -13.01 6.58
C ASN A 231 -17.40 -12.67 7.98
N CYS A 232 -18.53 -11.97 8.05
CA CYS A 232 -19.09 -11.45 9.29
C CYS A 232 -20.05 -12.43 10.00
N SER A 233 -20.15 -13.65 9.47
CA SER A 233 -20.97 -14.73 10.05
C SER A 233 -20.34 -15.35 11.30
N VAL A 234 -19.03 -15.20 11.50
CA VAL A 234 -18.28 -15.75 12.64
C VAL A 234 -18.29 -14.71 13.75
N GLY A 235 -18.98 -15.01 14.86
CA GLY A 235 -19.35 -14.03 15.90
C GLY A 235 -18.23 -13.07 16.32
N GLY A 236 -18.56 -11.77 16.39
CA GLY A 236 -17.66 -10.67 16.71
C GLY A 236 -18.14 -9.34 16.11
N SER A 237 -17.38 -8.26 16.30
CA SER A 237 -17.58 -7.00 15.55
C SER A 237 -17.05 -7.16 14.13
N CYS A 238 -17.92 -7.00 13.13
CA CYS A 238 -17.56 -7.06 11.70
C CYS A 238 -16.81 -5.79 11.29
N VAL A 239 -15.49 -5.88 11.22
CA VAL A 239 -14.59 -4.75 10.97
C VAL A 239 -13.51 -5.14 9.96
N VAL A 240 -13.36 -4.33 8.91
CA VAL A 240 -12.25 -4.38 7.95
C VAL A 240 -11.29 -3.24 8.29
N VAL A 241 -10.00 -3.53 8.50
CA VAL A 241 -8.96 -2.52 8.75
C VAL A 241 -7.92 -2.59 7.64
N LEU A 242 -7.73 -1.48 6.93
CA LEU A 242 -6.72 -1.34 5.88
C LEU A 242 -5.62 -0.40 6.34
N GLN A 243 -4.40 -0.92 6.47
CA GLN A 243 -3.20 -0.13 6.73
C GLN A 243 -2.64 0.44 5.42
N SER A 244 -2.23 1.71 5.42
CA SER A 244 -1.70 2.41 4.24
C SER A 244 -2.60 2.27 3.00
N PRO A 245 -3.87 2.73 3.06
CA PRO A 245 -4.76 2.69 1.90
C PRO A 245 -4.33 3.71 0.82
N PRO A 246 -4.65 3.46 -0.46
CA PRO A 246 -4.23 4.30 -1.59
C PRO A 246 -4.80 5.71 -1.46
N TRP A 247 -3.95 6.72 -1.54
CA TRP A 247 -4.34 8.13 -1.38
C TRP A 247 -4.99 8.68 -2.64
N GLU A 248 -6.02 9.50 -2.46
CA GLU A 248 -6.76 10.18 -3.54
C GLU A 248 -7.41 9.21 -4.54
N LYS A 249 -7.79 8.02 -4.07
CA LYS A 249 -8.45 7.00 -4.88
C LYS A 249 -9.82 6.63 -4.32
N TRP A 250 -10.69 6.21 -5.22
CA TRP A 250 -11.96 5.60 -4.88
C TRP A 250 -11.78 4.10 -4.64
N LEU A 251 -12.41 3.59 -3.59
CA LEU A 251 -12.44 2.16 -3.28
C LEU A 251 -13.87 1.64 -3.38
N ASN A 252 -13.99 0.46 -3.97
CA ASN A 252 -15.24 -0.28 -4.04
C ASN A 252 -15.43 -1.10 -2.76
N VAL A 253 -16.64 -1.07 -2.22
CA VAL A 253 -17.09 -1.92 -1.12
C VAL A 253 -18.28 -2.74 -1.60
N LEU A 254 -18.11 -4.05 -1.63
CA LEU A 254 -19.14 -5.01 -2.01
C LEU A 254 -19.67 -5.70 -0.75
N VAL A 255 -20.99 -5.67 -0.57
CA VAL A 255 -21.66 -6.41 0.51
C VAL A 255 -22.56 -7.45 -0.13
N GLU A 256 -22.29 -8.71 0.17
CA GLU A 256 -23.02 -9.84 -0.38
C GLU A 256 -23.59 -10.71 0.73
N LYS A 257 -24.83 -11.19 0.52
CA LYS A 257 -25.42 -12.26 1.33
C LYS A 257 -25.20 -13.61 0.63
N PRO A 258 -25.02 -14.69 1.38
CA PRO A 258 -24.87 -16.02 0.81
C PRO A 258 -26.16 -16.45 0.08
N GLN A 259 -25.99 -17.22 -0.99
CA GLN A 259 -27.06 -17.59 -1.92
C GLN A 259 -28.22 -18.37 -1.27
N TRP A 260 -27.98 -19.08 -0.16
CA TRP A 260 -29.00 -19.86 0.55
C TRP A 260 -29.93 -19.02 1.45
N LEU A 261 -29.58 -17.75 1.72
CA LEU A 261 -30.36 -16.89 2.60
C LEU A 261 -31.34 -16.03 1.77
N ASN A 262 -32.63 -16.32 1.90
CA ASN A 262 -33.70 -15.60 1.18
C ASN A 262 -34.33 -14.44 1.96
N SER A 263 -34.03 -14.32 3.26
CA SER A 263 -34.50 -13.20 4.08
C SER A 263 -33.71 -11.92 3.79
N SER A 264 -34.34 -10.76 3.94
CA SER A 264 -33.66 -9.47 3.96
C SER A 264 -32.77 -9.34 5.18
N VAL A 265 -31.63 -8.66 5.02
CA VAL A 265 -30.71 -8.34 6.13
C VAL A 265 -30.59 -6.83 6.24
N SER A 266 -30.88 -6.28 7.42
CA SER A 266 -30.70 -4.86 7.71
C SER A 266 -29.36 -4.62 8.39
N PHE A 267 -28.62 -3.60 7.96
CA PHE A 267 -27.34 -3.22 8.55
C PHE A 267 -27.08 -1.72 8.39
N GLN A 268 -26.08 -1.22 9.12
CA GLN A 268 -25.52 0.11 8.95
C GLN A 268 -24.06 -0.01 8.55
N LEU A 269 -23.68 0.68 7.48
CA LEU A 269 -22.30 0.72 7.01
C LEU A 269 -21.66 2.03 7.48
N LEU A 270 -20.55 1.93 8.20
CA LEU A 270 -19.78 3.07 8.69
C LEU A 270 -18.33 2.92 8.25
N TYR A 271 -17.71 3.98 7.74
CA TYR A 271 -16.26 3.98 7.54
C TYR A 271 -15.60 5.19 8.20
N ASN A 272 -14.46 4.92 8.81
CA ASN A 272 -13.67 5.88 9.57
C ASN A 272 -12.25 5.91 9.00
N VAL A 273 -11.61 7.06 9.10
CA VAL A 273 -10.28 7.33 8.55
C VAL A 273 -9.39 7.87 9.66
N SER A 274 -8.24 7.23 9.91
CA SER A 274 -7.18 7.81 10.72
C SER A 274 -6.21 8.57 9.82
N VAL A 275 -5.83 9.77 10.22
CA VAL A 275 -5.07 10.70 9.38
C VAL A 275 -3.68 10.90 9.95
N CYS A 276 -2.68 10.92 9.07
CA CYS A 276 -1.29 11.19 9.39
C CYS A 276 -0.70 12.34 8.58
N LYS A 277 -0.80 13.56 9.10
CA LYS A 277 -0.33 14.77 8.40
C LYS A 277 1.16 15.05 8.67
N PRO A 278 1.83 15.71 7.71
CA PRO A 278 3.13 16.31 7.98
C PRO A 278 2.99 17.42 9.02
N GLY A 279 4.02 17.58 9.86
CA GLY A 279 4.06 18.66 10.85
C GLY A 279 3.91 20.03 10.21
N SER A 280 3.17 20.92 10.89
CA SER A 280 2.92 22.26 10.38
C SER A 280 4.23 23.01 10.21
N VAL A 281 4.52 23.39 8.96
CA VAL A 281 5.67 24.21 8.61
C VAL A 281 5.31 25.65 9.00
N GLY A 282 5.89 26.17 10.08
CA GLY A 282 5.67 27.55 10.51
C GLY A 282 5.99 28.56 9.39
N SER A 283 5.26 29.68 9.34
CA SER A 283 5.34 30.68 8.26
C SER A 283 6.76 31.19 7.92
N ARG A 284 7.72 31.08 8.85
CA ARG A 284 9.13 31.45 8.63
C ARG A 284 9.84 30.53 7.63
N THR A 285 9.52 29.24 7.60
CA THR A 285 10.14 28.28 6.69
C THR A 285 9.55 28.40 5.27
N PHE A 286 8.28 28.79 5.15
CA PHE A 286 7.66 29.13 3.86
C PHE A 286 8.27 30.38 3.23
N LEU A 287 8.55 31.42 4.03
CA LEU A 287 9.28 32.61 3.57
C LEU A 287 10.73 32.28 3.17
N SER A 288 11.39 31.37 3.88
CA SER A 288 12.72 30.86 3.49
C SER A 288 12.68 30.09 2.16
N PHE A 289 11.63 29.31 1.90
CA PHE A 289 11.42 28.61 0.64
C PHE A 289 11.19 29.62 -0.50
N LEU A 290 10.33 30.62 -0.30
CA LEU A 290 10.10 31.68 -1.30
C LEU A 290 11.36 32.50 -1.61
N ASN A 291 12.14 32.85 -0.57
CA ASN A 291 13.39 33.58 -0.77
C ASN A 291 14.43 32.77 -1.55
N MET A 292 14.40 31.42 -1.49
CA MET A 292 15.30 30.55 -2.25
C MET A 292 15.08 30.70 -3.78
N PHE A 293 13.84 30.89 -4.24
CA PHE A 293 13.54 31.15 -5.65
C PHE A 293 13.86 32.57 -6.10
N SER A 294 14.05 33.51 -5.17
CA SER A 294 14.39 34.90 -5.49
C SER A 294 15.88 35.14 -5.77
N THR A 295 16.77 34.19 -5.42
CA THR A 295 18.22 34.31 -5.56
C THR A 295 18.82 33.67 -6.81
N SER A 296 18.03 33.31 -7.82
CA SER A 296 18.52 32.73 -9.08
C SER A 296 19.02 33.77 -10.09
N ASN A 297 19.98 34.62 -9.70
CA ASN A 297 20.78 35.43 -10.61
C ASN A 297 22.28 35.31 -10.27
N ASN A 298 22.83 34.10 -10.38
CA ASN A 298 24.10 33.84 -11.09
C ASN A 298 24.45 32.35 -11.01
N SER A 299 24.50 31.72 -12.17
CA SER A 299 25.07 30.41 -12.40
C SER A 299 26.59 30.42 -12.24
N THR A 300 27.14 29.63 -11.32
CA THR A 300 28.41 28.89 -11.53
C THR A 300 28.44 27.67 -10.61
N LEU A 301 28.41 26.49 -11.23
CA LEU A 301 28.79 25.20 -10.66
C LEU A 301 30.26 25.23 -10.18
N LEU A 302 30.56 24.44 -9.14
CA LEU A 302 31.88 24.09 -8.61
C LEU A 302 32.65 25.19 -7.85
N ARG A 303 32.50 25.18 -6.51
CA ARG A 303 33.62 25.52 -5.63
C ARG A 303 33.64 24.61 -4.40
N ASP A 304 34.69 23.81 -4.38
CA ASP A 304 35.16 22.99 -3.27
C ASP A 304 35.55 23.87 -2.07
N GLY A 305 35.39 23.32 -0.87
CA GLY A 305 36.00 23.80 0.38
C GLY A 305 35.67 25.22 0.85
N GLN A 306 34.50 25.42 1.50
CA GLN A 306 34.41 26.33 2.64
C GLN A 306 33.24 26.00 3.56
N GLN A 307 33.61 25.61 4.77
CA GLN A 307 32.78 25.18 5.87
C GLN A 307 31.93 26.34 6.41
N PRO A 308 30.59 26.24 6.44
CA PRO A 308 29.75 27.17 7.19
C PRO A 308 29.84 26.84 8.68
N SER A 309 30.04 27.89 9.48
CA SER A 309 30.01 27.89 10.94
C SER A 309 28.68 27.39 11.52
N PRO A 310 28.66 26.86 12.75
CA PRO A 310 27.52 26.14 13.32
C PRO A 310 26.49 27.13 13.89
N THR A 311 25.73 27.80 13.03
CA THR A 311 24.48 28.42 13.47
C THR A 311 23.41 27.36 13.49
N THR A 312 23.13 26.89 14.71
CA THR A 312 22.05 26.01 15.11
C THR A 312 20.73 26.52 14.53
N THR A 313 20.26 25.93 13.43
CA THR A 313 18.84 25.97 13.09
C THR A 313 18.10 25.24 14.21
N PRO A 314 17.24 25.91 15.00
CA PRO A 314 16.40 25.19 15.95
C PRO A 314 15.51 24.26 15.13
N LEU A 315 15.43 22.99 15.53
CA LEU A 315 14.38 22.10 15.05
C LEU A 315 13.04 22.85 15.15
N PRO A 316 12.22 22.89 14.10
CA PRO A 316 10.89 23.46 14.21
C PRO A 316 10.14 22.70 15.32
N SER A 317 9.61 23.46 16.28
CA SER A 317 8.87 22.96 17.43
C SER A 317 7.82 21.94 16.98
N GLU A 318 7.96 20.70 17.47
CA GLU A 318 7.06 19.60 17.19
C GLU A 318 5.65 19.97 17.66
N SER A 319 4.72 20.09 16.71
CA SER A 319 3.30 19.99 17.03
C SER A 319 2.99 18.52 17.37
N PRO A 320 2.27 18.20 18.46
CA PRO A 320 1.94 16.84 18.88
C PRO A 320 1.07 16.04 17.87
N ALA A 321 0.73 16.61 16.71
CA ALA A 321 -0.10 16.01 15.67
C ALA A 321 0.67 15.55 14.40
N SER A 322 2.00 15.70 14.37
CA SER A 322 2.82 15.31 13.21
C SER A 322 3.26 13.84 13.32
N CYS A 323 3.02 13.02 12.31
CA CYS A 323 3.46 11.62 12.28
C CYS A 323 4.25 11.23 11.02
N MET A 324 4.55 12.18 10.14
CA MET A 324 5.51 12.01 9.05
C MET A 324 6.16 13.34 8.67
N ARG A 325 7.23 13.30 7.88
CA ARG A 325 7.86 14.49 7.28
C ARG A 325 7.89 14.35 5.76
N LYS A 326 7.37 15.33 5.03
CA LYS A 326 7.54 15.38 3.56
C LYS A 326 8.92 15.93 3.24
N TYR A 327 9.62 15.30 2.31
CA TYR A 327 10.87 15.81 1.78
C TYR A 327 10.68 16.15 0.29
N PRO A 328 10.81 17.43 -0.11
CA PRO A 328 10.49 17.86 -1.46
C PRO A 328 11.56 17.41 -2.46
N VAL A 329 11.11 16.88 -3.58
CA VAL A 329 11.94 16.50 -4.72
C VAL A 329 11.42 17.17 -5.99
N ILE A 330 12.35 17.51 -6.88
CA ILE A 330 12.07 18.03 -8.22
C ILE A 330 11.97 16.83 -9.16
N ARG A 331 10.93 16.85 -10.00
CA ARG A 331 10.79 15.99 -11.18
C ARG A 331 11.36 16.76 -12.36
N GLU A 332 12.49 16.31 -12.90
CA GLU A 332 13.17 16.92 -14.04
C GLU A 332 12.97 16.01 -15.26
N ASP A 333 12.27 16.52 -16.28
CA ASP A 333 12.18 15.87 -17.60
C ASP A 333 13.48 16.13 -18.36
N LEU A 334 14.34 15.12 -18.47
CA LEU A 334 15.63 15.24 -19.15
C LEU A 334 15.49 15.16 -20.67
N ASP A 335 14.55 14.33 -21.14
CA ASP A 335 14.19 14.14 -22.55
C ASP A 335 12.79 13.49 -22.64
N VAL A 336 12.27 13.26 -23.84
CA VAL A 336 10.98 12.61 -24.13
C VAL A 336 10.86 11.22 -23.47
N VAL A 337 11.97 10.56 -23.16
CA VAL A 337 11.99 9.17 -22.67
C VAL A 337 12.58 9.01 -21.26
N SER A 338 12.97 10.09 -20.58
CA SER A 338 13.65 9.98 -19.29
C SER A 338 13.35 11.11 -18.33
N VAL A 339 13.10 10.72 -17.08
CA VAL A 339 12.77 11.61 -15.98
C VAL A 339 13.71 11.32 -14.82
N ARG A 340 14.16 12.37 -14.12
CA ARG A 340 15.01 12.27 -12.94
C ARG A 340 14.33 12.95 -11.76
N PHE A 341 14.36 12.28 -10.60
CA PHE A 341 13.96 12.86 -9.33
C PHE A 341 15.19 13.24 -8.51
N HIS A 342 15.26 14.48 -8.05
CA HIS A 342 16.34 14.92 -7.17
C HIS A 342 15.85 15.88 -6.07
N PRO A 343 16.47 15.89 -4.88
CA PRO A 343 16.19 16.88 -3.84
C PRO A 343 16.31 18.34 -4.31
N VAL A 344 15.53 19.23 -3.69
CA VAL A 344 15.58 20.69 -3.95
C VAL A 344 16.82 21.35 -3.34
N THR A 345 17.18 21.01 -2.10
CA THR A 345 18.11 21.80 -1.29
C THR A 345 19.49 21.20 -1.14
N THR A 346 19.58 19.88 -0.94
CA THR A 346 20.82 19.19 -0.60
C THR A 346 20.88 17.88 -1.38
N PRO A 347 22.06 17.43 -1.84
CA PRO A 347 22.19 16.16 -2.56
C PRO A 347 21.84 14.94 -1.69
N SER A 348 21.73 15.10 -0.37
CA SER A 348 21.38 14.06 0.59
C SER A 348 20.06 14.35 1.30
N VAL A 349 19.32 13.27 1.61
CA VAL A 349 18.08 13.30 2.40
C VAL A 349 18.41 12.92 3.85
N PRO A 350 18.20 13.81 4.85
CA PRO A 350 18.50 13.51 6.24
C PRO A 350 17.43 12.60 6.84
N VAL A 351 17.76 11.33 7.11
CA VAL A 351 16.83 10.37 7.73
C VAL A 351 16.94 10.41 9.26
N VAL A 352 15.82 10.30 9.98
CA VAL A 352 15.78 10.33 11.46
C VAL A 352 14.99 9.15 12.02
N ALA A 353 15.12 8.88 13.32
CA ALA A 353 14.45 7.76 13.98
C ALA A 353 13.02 8.09 14.46
N GLN A 354 12.71 9.36 14.75
CA GLN A 354 11.45 9.74 15.40
C GLN A 354 10.23 9.61 14.47
N LEU A 355 10.36 10.03 13.21
CA LEU A 355 9.27 10.08 12.25
C LEU A 355 9.77 9.63 10.87
N PRO A 356 8.94 8.89 10.11
CA PRO A 356 9.27 8.52 8.74
C PRO A 356 9.32 9.77 7.85
N ILE A 357 10.28 9.79 6.95
CA ILE A 357 10.37 10.78 5.88
C ILE A 357 9.78 10.17 4.62
N VAL A 358 8.89 10.91 3.97
CA VAL A 358 8.18 10.50 2.77
C VAL A 358 8.59 11.40 1.61
N VAL A 359 9.11 10.78 0.56
CA VAL A 359 9.42 11.38 -0.74
C VAL A 359 8.36 10.93 -1.74
N LEU A 360 7.81 11.88 -2.51
CA LEU A 360 6.86 11.61 -3.59
C LEU A 360 7.61 11.53 -4.92
N LEU A 361 7.43 10.44 -5.65
CA LEU A 361 7.90 10.22 -7.01
C LEU A 361 6.65 10.18 -7.91
N ASP A 362 6.33 11.30 -8.54
CA ASP A 362 5.11 11.44 -9.35
C ASP A 362 5.29 10.84 -10.75
N LEU A 363 4.73 9.64 -10.98
CA LEU A 363 4.75 8.90 -12.24
C LEU A 363 3.35 8.79 -12.85
N ASN A 364 2.56 9.87 -12.76
CA ASN A 364 1.18 9.89 -13.23
C ASN A 364 1.02 10.13 -14.75
N SER A 365 2.10 10.29 -15.52
CA SER A 365 1.98 10.44 -16.98
C SER A 365 1.89 9.07 -17.66
N GLU A 366 1.08 8.95 -18.72
CA GLU A 366 0.97 7.73 -19.52
C GLU A 366 2.35 7.25 -20.04
N MET A 367 3.22 8.21 -20.36
CA MET A 367 4.59 7.96 -20.84
C MET A 367 5.52 7.38 -19.76
N ASP A 368 5.21 7.56 -18.47
CA ASP A 368 6.09 7.12 -17.38
C ASP A 368 6.09 5.58 -17.22
N SER A 369 5.06 4.88 -17.72
CA SER A 369 4.94 3.42 -17.64
C SER A 369 5.78 2.65 -18.66
N GLY A 370 6.33 3.31 -19.68
CA GLY A 370 7.06 2.67 -20.79
C GLY A 370 8.53 2.35 -20.50
N GLY A 371 9.06 2.79 -19.36
CA GLY A 371 10.49 2.70 -19.03
C GLY A 371 10.81 1.74 -17.89
N ILE A 372 11.91 2.02 -17.20
CA ILE A 372 12.34 1.33 -15.99
C ILE A 372 12.51 2.34 -14.86
N LEU A 373 11.81 2.11 -13.74
CA LEU A 373 12.01 2.90 -12.53
C LEU A 373 13.21 2.33 -11.78
N VAL A 374 14.28 3.12 -11.72
CA VAL A 374 15.51 2.79 -11.00
C VAL A 374 15.58 3.66 -9.75
N VAL A 375 15.48 3.02 -8.58
CA VAL A 375 15.65 3.70 -7.29
C VAL A 375 16.91 3.17 -6.64
N SER A 376 17.92 4.04 -6.53
CA SER A 376 19.19 3.74 -5.89
C SER A 376 19.35 4.58 -4.63
N LEU A 377 19.57 3.91 -3.50
CA LEU A 377 19.81 4.54 -2.22
C LEU A 377 21.23 4.26 -1.77
N GLN A 378 21.93 5.31 -1.34
CA GLN A 378 23.29 5.22 -0.84
C GLN A 378 23.39 5.83 0.56
N PHE A 379 23.89 5.03 1.48
CA PHE A 379 24.14 5.41 2.86
C PHE A 379 25.52 6.05 2.98
N ASN A 380 25.56 7.34 3.35
CA ASN A 380 26.80 8.12 3.40
C ASN A 380 27.40 8.19 4.81
N LYS A 381 26.68 8.79 5.78
CA LYS A 381 27.21 9.08 7.12
C LYS A 381 26.13 8.97 8.19
N THR A 382 26.45 8.33 9.31
CA THR A 382 25.66 8.40 10.55
C THR A 382 26.15 9.53 11.44
N GLY A 383 25.21 10.21 12.11
CA GLY A 383 25.54 11.08 13.24
C GLY A 383 25.89 10.30 14.52
N ALA A 384 25.59 8.99 14.55
CA ALA A 384 25.84 8.10 15.68
C ALA A 384 27.07 7.23 15.40
N THR A 385 28.17 7.50 16.08
CA THR A 385 29.47 6.82 15.94
C THR A 385 29.58 5.51 16.72
N SER A 386 28.48 4.90 17.21
CA SER A 386 28.60 3.72 18.08
C SER A 386 27.40 2.77 18.13
N LEU A 387 26.38 2.92 17.28
CA LEU A 387 25.20 2.03 17.26
C LEU A 387 24.99 1.49 15.84
N ASN A 388 24.76 0.16 15.72
CA ASN A 388 24.36 -0.55 14.50
C ASN A 388 22.98 -0.05 14.04
N SER A 389 22.95 1.18 13.51
CA SER A 389 21.74 1.81 13.01
C SER A 389 21.46 1.35 11.58
N THR A 390 20.23 0.93 11.33
CA THR A 390 19.79 0.47 10.02
C THR A 390 18.77 1.46 9.48
N VAL A 391 18.98 1.95 8.27
CA VAL A 391 17.97 2.71 7.54
C VAL A 391 17.08 1.73 6.82
N VAL A 392 15.81 1.71 7.19
CA VAL A 392 14.77 0.97 6.46
C VAL A 392 14.07 1.96 5.53
N ALA A 393 13.91 1.56 4.27
CA ALA A 393 13.12 2.32 3.30
C ALA A 393 12.11 1.43 2.57
N CYS A 394 10.94 1.99 2.28
CA CYS A 394 9.87 1.34 1.55
C CYS A 394 9.46 2.16 0.34
N LEU A 395 9.55 1.56 -0.84
CA LEU A 395 9.04 2.12 -2.09
C LEU A 395 7.71 1.45 -2.43
N SER A 396 6.63 2.20 -2.49
CA SER A 396 5.29 1.66 -2.79
C SER A 396 4.47 2.59 -3.68
N PRO A 397 3.66 2.05 -4.61
CA PRO A 397 2.72 2.84 -5.40
C PRO A 397 1.45 3.18 -4.60
N ALA A 398 0.81 4.29 -4.96
CA ALA A 398 -0.46 4.82 -4.48
C ALA A 398 -0.56 5.21 -2.98
N ALA A 399 0.28 4.64 -2.10
CA ALA A 399 0.35 5.02 -0.69
C ALA A 399 1.76 4.83 -0.10
N PRO A 400 2.19 5.66 0.87
CA PRO A 400 3.40 5.42 1.64
C PRO A 400 3.18 4.46 2.81
N VAL A 401 4.21 3.66 3.11
CA VAL A 401 4.28 2.91 4.37
C VAL A 401 4.76 3.84 5.48
N LEU A 402 3.92 4.10 6.49
CA LEU A 402 4.21 5.07 7.56
C LEU A 402 4.75 4.42 8.84
N SER A 403 4.63 3.12 9.00
CA SER A 403 5.22 2.36 10.11
C SER A 403 6.29 1.42 9.54
N LEU A 404 7.55 1.81 9.66
CA LEU A 404 8.67 1.01 9.16
C LEU A 404 9.27 0.19 10.30
N ASP A 405 9.38 -1.12 10.09
CA ASP A 405 10.02 -2.06 11.00
C ASP A 405 11.03 -2.92 10.23
N LEU A 406 12.06 -3.41 10.92
CA LEU A 406 13.07 -4.32 10.32
C LEU A 406 12.50 -5.66 9.84
N ARG A 407 11.32 -6.06 10.33
CA ARG A 407 10.67 -7.35 10.03
C ARG A 407 9.53 -7.24 9.02
N GLN A 408 9.01 -6.05 8.77
CA GLN A 408 7.83 -5.88 7.92
C GLN A 408 8.26 -5.76 6.45
N ASN A 409 7.56 -6.49 5.59
CA ASN A 409 7.62 -6.25 4.16
C ASN A 409 6.89 -4.93 3.88
N CYS A 410 7.34 -4.17 2.88
CA CYS A 410 6.75 -2.88 2.51
C CYS A 410 5.37 -3.05 1.84
N THR A 411 4.42 -3.65 2.54
CA THR A 411 3.07 -3.93 2.04
C THR A 411 2.13 -2.77 2.37
N THR A 412 1.36 -2.36 1.37
CA THR A 412 0.23 -1.45 1.53
C THR A 412 -1.09 -2.24 1.45
N ALA A 413 -2.23 -1.56 1.55
CA ALA A 413 -3.54 -2.24 1.50
C ALA A 413 -3.74 -3.09 0.24
N PHE A 414 -3.27 -2.65 -0.94
CA PHE A 414 -3.55 -3.33 -2.22
C PHE A 414 -2.31 -3.60 -3.08
N SER A 415 -1.12 -3.20 -2.63
CA SER A 415 0.12 -3.38 -3.40
C SER A 415 1.27 -3.86 -2.53
N GLN A 416 2.10 -4.72 -3.12
CA GLN A 416 3.39 -5.11 -2.57
C GLN A 416 4.42 -4.08 -2.99
N GLY A 417 5.02 -3.38 -2.01
CA GLY A 417 6.15 -2.49 -2.23
C GLY A 417 7.50 -3.20 -2.10
N TYR A 418 8.56 -2.40 -2.25
CA TYR A 418 9.95 -2.82 -2.31
C TYR A 418 10.72 -2.28 -1.11
N SER A 419 11.40 -3.16 -0.37
CA SER A 419 12.17 -2.81 0.81
C SER A 419 13.64 -2.56 0.51
N PHE A 420 14.23 -1.60 1.22
CA PHE A 420 15.66 -1.37 1.28
C PHE A 420 16.10 -1.42 2.74
N ASN A 421 17.15 -2.21 3.02
CA ASN A 421 17.80 -2.27 4.32
C ASN A 421 19.25 -1.85 4.15
N LEU A 422 19.55 -0.63 4.56
CA LEU A 422 20.89 -0.07 4.46
C LEU A 422 21.53 -0.02 5.84
N SER A 423 22.70 -0.64 5.97
CA SER A 423 23.52 -0.61 7.17
C SER A 423 24.94 -0.16 6.82
N GLU A 424 25.83 -0.12 7.80
CA GLU A 424 27.25 0.11 7.56
C GLU A 424 27.89 -0.98 6.67
N GLU A 425 27.37 -2.21 6.74
CA GLU A 425 27.77 -3.33 5.89
C GLU A 425 27.14 -3.23 4.50
N THR A 426 25.86 -2.88 4.41
CA THR A 426 25.11 -2.70 3.15
C THR A 426 24.93 -1.22 2.81
N LYS A 427 26.02 -0.57 2.38
CA LYS A 427 26.04 0.88 2.12
C LYS A 427 25.17 1.36 0.95
N SER A 428 24.71 0.46 0.08
CA SER A 428 23.88 0.84 -1.06
C SER A 428 22.91 -0.26 -1.46
N GLY A 429 21.73 0.13 -1.90
CA GLY A 429 20.70 -0.76 -2.45
C GLY A 429 20.07 -0.13 -3.68
N THR A 430 19.83 -0.92 -4.71
CA THR A 430 19.17 -0.47 -5.94
C THR A 430 18.06 -1.44 -6.30
N HIS A 431 16.87 -0.93 -6.60
CA HIS A 431 15.76 -1.71 -7.16
C HIS A 431 15.42 -1.23 -8.56
N ASN A 432 15.29 -2.18 -9.48
CA ASN A 432 14.93 -1.94 -10.87
C ASN A 432 13.52 -2.48 -11.14
N ILE A 433 12.58 -1.61 -11.51
CA ILE A 433 11.18 -1.96 -11.73
C ILE A 433 10.82 -1.66 -13.20
N PRO A 434 10.83 -2.68 -14.08
CA PRO A 434 10.47 -2.49 -15.48
C PRO A 434 8.96 -2.24 -15.61
N TYR A 435 8.61 -1.31 -16.48
CA TYR A 435 7.25 -0.84 -16.72
C TYR A 435 6.50 -0.56 -15.41
N PRO A 436 6.91 0.45 -14.62
CA PRO A 436 6.23 0.79 -13.37
C PRO A 436 4.77 1.19 -13.65
N VAL A 437 3.87 0.90 -12.72
CA VAL A 437 2.47 1.35 -12.81
C VAL A 437 2.43 2.87 -12.83
N THR A 438 1.64 3.46 -13.74
CA THR A 438 1.36 4.91 -13.77
C THR A 438 0.55 5.29 -12.53
N ASP A 439 1.23 5.82 -11.51
CA ASP A 439 0.62 6.28 -10.26
C ASP A 439 1.59 7.20 -9.49
N ARG A 440 1.16 7.71 -8.33
CA ARG A 440 2.01 8.38 -7.36
C ARG A 440 2.80 7.33 -6.57
N TRP A 441 4.12 7.34 -6.70
CA TRP A 441 4.99 6.46 -5.94
C TRP A 441 5.53 7.16 -4.71
N TYR A 442 5.67 6.43 -3.61
CA TYR A 442 6.15 6.98 -2.35
C TYR A 442 7.36 6.18 -1.87
N LEU A 443 8.43 6.89 -1.53
CA LEU A 443 9.58 6.35 -0.82
C LEU A 443 9.53 6.84 0.62
N SER A 444 9.20 5.95 1.55
CA SER A 444 9.27 6.23 2.98
C SER A 444 10.58 5.71 3.57
N MET A 445 11.20 6.46 4.47
CA MET A 445 12.52 6.17 5.06
C MET A 445 12.53 6.50 6.54
N GLN A 446 13.09 5.61 7.36
CA GLN A 446 13.25 5.81 8.80
C GLN A 446 14.51 5.10 9.30
N ILE A 447 15.19 5.70 10.28
CA ILE A 447 16.27 5.01 11.01
C ILE A 447 15.62 4.11 12.06
N ILE A 448 15.91 2.82 12.00
CA ILE A 448 15.57 1.88 13.06
C ILE A 448 16.82 1.60 13.87
N CYS A 449 16.77 1.98 15.15
CA CYS A 449 17.78 1.62 16.11
C CYS A 449 17.42 0.25 16.71
N PRO A 450 18.36 -0.69 16.87
CA PRO A 450 18.09 -1.94 17.54
C PRO A 450 17.58 -1.66 18.96
N ASP A 451 16.46 -2.28 19.33
CA ASP A 451 15.85 -2.23 20.67
C ASP A 451 16.78 -2.88 21.70
N ASN A 452 17.86 -2.20 22.08
CA ASN A 452 18.58 -2.48 23.32
C ASN A 452 18.20 -1.52 24.44
N ASP A 453 17.31 -0.57 24.18
CA ASP A 453 17.10 0.60 25.04
C ASP A 453 15.74 0.64 25.76
N SER A 454 14.98 -0.46 25.76
CA SER A 454 13.77 -0.57 26.60
C SER A 454 13.89 -1.58 27.73
N ILE A 455 14.83 -2.54 27.62
CA ILE A 455 15.05 -3.59 28.63
C ILE A 455 16.08 -3.14 29.69
N ILE A 456 17.03 -2.28 29.31
CA ILE A 456 18.23 -1.99 30.10
C ILE A 456 18.12 -0.64 30.85
N GLY A 457 17.35 0.32 30.33
CA GLY A 457 17.13 1.63 30.95
C GLY A 457 16.21 2.52 30.12
N GLU A 458 16.01 3.77 30.54
CA GLU A 458 15.30 4.80 29.77
C GLU A 458 16.17 6.07 29.72
N CYS A 459 16.61 6.46 28.54
CA CYS A 459 17.42 7.66 28.33
C CYS A 459 16.55 8.89 28.07
N ARG A 460 16.82 9.98 28.79
CA ARG A 460 16.08 11.24 28.70
C ARG A 460 17.01 12.41 28.45
N LEU A 461 16.55 13.37 27.66
CA LEU A 461 17.21 14.67 27.50
C LEU A 461 16.79 15.59 28.66
N LEU A 462 17.77 16.03 29.44
CA LEU A 462 17.60 16.93 30.57
C LEU A 462 18.09 18.32 30.20
N ARG A 463 17.36 19.35 30.67
CA ARG A 463 17.75 20.75 30.52
C ARG A 463 17.91 21.38 31.88
N ARG A 464 19.11 21.89 32.20
CA ARG A 464 19.39 22.61 33.44
C ARG A 464 20.36 23.76 33.18
N ASN A 465 20.07 24.95 33.70
CA ASN A 465 20.89 26.17 33.56
C ASN A 465 21.30 26.49 32.10
N GLY A 466 20.38 26.30 31.15
CA GLY A 466 20.64 26.60 29.74
C GLY A 466 21.39 25.51 28.96
N TYR A 467 21.92 24.48 29.62
CA TYR A 467 22.56 23.32 28.98
C TYR A 467 21.56 22.19 28.77
N LEU A 468 21.63 21.55 27.60
CA LEU A 468 20.93 20.31 27.25
C LEU A 468 21.94 19.17 27.31
N TYR A 469 21.62 18.12 28.08
CA TYR A 469 22.44 16.93 28.19
C TYR A 469 21.55 15.69 28.31
N ALA A 470 21.99 14.55 27.78
CA ALA A 470 21.29 13.27 27.92
C ALA A 470 21.75 12.55 29.18
N ALA A 471 20.83 11.85 29.85
CA ALA A 471 21.15 10.94 30.95
C ALA A 471 20.20 9.74 30.93
N CYS A 472 20.69 8.56 31.32
CA CYS A 472 19.91 7.34 31.31
C CYS A 472 19.55 6.88 32.73
N SER A 473 18.30 6.41 32.89
CA SER A 473 17.81 5.79 34.12
C SER A 473 17.78 4.28 33.91
N CYS A 474 18.70 3.57 34.55
CA CYS A 474 18.89 2.14 34.34
C CYS A 474 17.90 1.31 35.15
N LYS A 475 17.46 0.18 34.57
CA LYS A 475 16.53 -0.76 35.20
C LYS A 475 17.25 -2.09 35.48
N ALA A 476 16.64 -2.97 36.27
CA ALA A 476 17.11 -4.34 36.43
C ALA A 476 18.57 -4.51 36.93
N GLY A 477 19.07 -3.59 37.76
CA GLY A 477 20.43 -3.69 38.33
C GLY A 477 21.56 -3.27 37.38
N TRP A 478 21.24 -2.86 36.16
CA TRP A 478 22.19 -2.25 35.24
C TRP A 478 22.64 -0.87 35.77
N ALA A 479 23.90 -0.52 35.54
CA ALA A 479 24.49 0.72 36.01
C ALA A 479 25.29 1.44 34.90
N GLY A 480 25.84 2.61 35.23
CA GLY A 480 26.63 3.42 34.31
C GLY A 480 25.82 4.46 33.53
N TRP A 481 26.54 5.35 32.84
CA TRP A 481 25.94 6.54 32.25
C TRP A 481 25.00 6.24 31.06
N SER A 482 25.24 5.12 30.38
CA SER A 482 24.44 4.56 29.29
C SER A 482 23.79 3.21 29.66
N CYS A 483 23.73 2.88 30.95
CA CYS A 483 23.19 1.60 31.43
C CYS A 483 23.88 0.35 30.89
N THR A 484 25.17 0.43 30.56
CA THR A 484 25.95 -0.66 29.96
C THR A 484 26.76 -1.48 30.97
N ASP A 485 26.79 -1.09 32.25
CA ASP A 485 27.50 -1.83 33.30
C ASP A 485 26.62 -2.97 33.84
N ASP A 486 27.05 -4.21 33.58
CA ASP A 486 26.34 -5.45 33.87
C ASP A 486 26.73 -6.09 35.22
N ARG A 487 27.68 -5.50 35.95
CA ARG A 487 28.25 -6.09 37.19
C ARG A 487 27.20 -6.44 38.25
N ASN A 488 26.10 -5.71 38.29
CA ASN A 488 24.99 -5.92 39.23
C ASN A 488 23.67 -6.24 38.51
N ALA A 489 23.71 -6.53 37.20
CA ALA A 489 22.51 -6.78 36.41
C ALA A 489 21.81 -8.07 36.87
N LEU A 490 20.51 -7.96 37.13
CA LEU A 490 19.66 -9.07 37.56
C LEU A 490 19.22 -9.88 36.34
N SER A 491 19.42 -11.19 36.38
CA SER A 491 18.88 -12.10 35.36
C SER A 491 17.34 -12.10 35.37
N VAL A 492 16.74 -12.41 34.22
CA VAL A 492 15.26 -12.50 34.06
C VAL A 492 14.64 -13.42 35.12
N GLY A 493 15.28 -14.57 35.41
CA GLY A 493 14.83 -15.49 36.44
C GLY A 493 14.84 -14.90 37.86
N GLN A 494 15.84 -14.07 38.21
CA GLN A 494 15.90 -13.40 39.51
C GLN A 494 14.84 -12.31 39.64
N GLN A 495 14.56 -11.55 38.57
CA GLN A 495 13.51 -10.53 38.56
C GLN A 495 12.10 -11.15 38.71
N LEU A 496 11.84 -12.24 38.00
CA LEU A 496 10.61 -13.01 38.13
C LEU A 496 10.45 -13.58 39.54
N THR A 497 11.52 -14.09 40.13
CA THR A 497 11.49 -14.65 41.50
C THR A 497 11.24 -13.55 42.55
N ALA A 498 11.89 -12.39 42.42
CA ALA A 498 11.65 -11.25 43.30
C ALA A 498 10.20 -10.74 43.20
N THR A 499 9.67 -10.62 41.98
CA THR A 499 8.28 -10.20 41.74
C THR A 499 7.30 -11.23 42.29
N LEU A 500 7.57 -12.52 42.12
CA LEU A 500 6.77 -13.60 42.68
C LEU A 500 6.78 -13.58 44.22
N LEU A 501 7.94 -13.39 44.84
CA LEU A 501 8.06 -13.31 46.30
C LEU A 501 7.32 -12.08 46.86
N LEU A 502 7.41 -10.93 46.19
CA LEU A 502 6.72 -9.70 46.58
C LEU A 502 5.18 -9.83 46.44
N THR A 503 4.72 -10.42 45.34
CA THR A 503 3.29 -10.68 45.13
C THR A 503 2.76 -11.69 46.15
N LEU A 504 3.54 -12.73 46.46
CA LEU A 504 3.16 -13.76 47.43
C LEU A 504 3.19 -13.22 48.88
N SER A 505 4.13 -12.34 49.23
CA SER A 505 4.12 -11.65 50.53
C SER A 505 2.93 -10.70 50.67
N ASN A 506 2.58 -9.96 49.60
CA ASN A 506 1.44 -9.06 49.62
C ASN A 506 0.11 -9.83 49.70
N LEU A 507 0.03 -11.03 49.10
CA LEU A 507 -1.16 -11.88 49.19
C LEU A 507 -1.42 -12.41 50.62
N MET A 508 -0.38 -12.54 51.45
CA MET A 508 -0.53 -12.95 52.85
C MET A 508 -1.22 -11.90 53.74
N PHE A 509 -1.40 -10.66 53.27
CA PHE A 509 -2.22 -9.65 53.95
C PHE A 509 -3.72 -9.86 53.75
N VAL A 510 -4.14 -10.63 52.73
CA VAL A 510 -5.58 -10.81 52.43
C VAL A 510 -6.34 -11.52 53.56
N PRO A 511 -5.83 -12.62 54.15
CA PRO A 511 -6.51 -13.27 55.28
C PRO A 511 -6.60 -12.38 56.52
N THR A 512 -5.57 -11.58 56.81
CA THR A 512 -5.56 -10.69 57.99
C THR A 512 -6.50 -9.51 57.81
N ILE A 513 -6.59 -8.94 56.61
CA ILE A 513 -7.60 -7.93 56.26
C ILE A 513 -9.01 -8.51 56.42
N PHE A 514 -9.25 -9.73 55.94
CA PHE A 514 -10.56 -10.38 56.03
C PHE A 514 -10.99 -10.62 57.48
N VAL A 515 -10.08 -11.12 58.33
CA VAL A 515 -10.35 -11.32 59.77
C VAL A 515 -10.61 -9.99 60.48
N ALA A 516 -9.86 -8.93 60.17
CA ALA A 516 -10.07 -7.60 60.75
C ALA A 516 -11.45 -7.01 60.37
N ILE A 517 -11.88 -7.19 59.12
CA ILE A 517 -13.22 -6.76 58.66
C ILE A 517 -14.32 -7.57 59.36
N TYR A 518 -14.15 -8.89 59.49
CA TYR A 518 -15.13 -9.77 60.14
C TYR A 518 -15.36 -9.41 61.63
N HIS A 519 -14.30 -8.97 62.32
CA HIS A 519 -14.38 -8.52 63.71
C HIS A 519 -14.66 -7.02 63.88
N LEU A 520 -14.99 -6.29 62.81
CA LEU A 520 -15.33 -4.86 62.81
C LEU A 520 -14.17 -3.93 63.24
N TYR A 521 -12.92 -4.38 63.07
CA TYR A 521 -11.70 -3.59 63.31
C TYR A 521 -11.31 -2.82 62.03
N PHE A 522 -12.07 -1.77 61.72
CA PHE A 522 -11.96 -1.03 60.45
C PHE A 522 -10.67 -0.23 60.31
N VAL A 523 -10.08 0.23 61.41
CA VAL A 523 -8.83 1.02 61.38
C VAL A 523 -7.66 0.11 61.01
N GLU A 524 -7.59 -1.06 61.62
CA GLU A 524 -6.59 -2.10 61.39
C GLU A 524 -6.72 -2.66 59.98
N ALA A 525 -7.94 -2.94 59.52
CA ALA A 525 -8.21 -3.35 58.14
C ALA A 525 -7.75 -2.29 57.11
N ALA A 526 -7.98 -1.01 57.40
CA ALA A 526 -7.52 0.08 56.55
C ALA A 526 -5.99 0.18 56.50
N VAL A 527 -5.31 0.06 57.65
CA VAL A 527 -3.84 0.06 57.72
C VAL A 527 -3.26 -1.12 56.92
N TYR A 528 -3.78 -2.34 57.08
CA TYR A 528 -3.29 -3.51 56.34
C TYR A 528 -3.54 -3.42 54.84
N THR A 529 -4.68 -2.88 54.44
CA THR A 529 -5.00 -2.65 53.02
C THR A 529 -4.06 -1.60 52.41
N TYR A 530 -3.78 -0.53 53.15
CA TYR A 530 -2.85 0.51 52.72
C TYR A 530 -1.43 -0.05 52.60
N THR A 531 -0.95 -0.82 53.59
CA THR A 531 0.37 -1.46 53.51
C THR A 531 0.49 -2.45 52.36
N MET A 532 -0.58 -3.20 52.05
CA MET A 532 -0.61 -4.12 50.91
C MET A 532 -0.52 -3.37 49.58
N PHE A 533 -1.26 -2.26 49.43
CA PHE A 533 -1.31 -1.52 48.17
C PHE A 533 -0.02 -0.76 47.87
N PHE A 534 0.59 -0.14 48.89
CA PHE A 534 1.82 0.65 48.73
C PHE A 534 3.12 -0.16 48.81
N SER A 535 3.04 -1.48 49.04
CA SER A 535 4.18 -2.42 48.99
C SER A 535 4.32 -3.14 47.65
N THR A 536 3.62 -2.66 46.62
CA THR A 536 3.69 -3.12 45.22
C THR A 536 4.29 -2.01 44.38
#